data_AF-A0A422QWD8-F1
#
_entry.id   AF-A0A422QWD8-F1
#
_cell.length_a   1.000
_cell.length_b   1.000
_cell.length_c   1.000
_cell.angle_alpha   90.00
_cell.angle_beta   90.00
_cell.angle_gamma   90.00
#
_symmetry.space_group_name_H-M   'P 1'
#
loop_
_entity.id
_entity.type
_entity.pdbx_description
1 polymer ?
#
loop_
_entity_poly.entity_id
_entity_poly.type
_entity_poly.pdbx_seq_one_letter_code
_entity_poly.pdbx_strand_id
1 'polypeptide(L)'
;MISLLETAAATAAEHTEEAAAAAGHGAEQSSGMPQLDFSTFPNQIFWLIVTLAVLYWVLSRIALPRIAAVLSDRQGAVTGDLMAAEEFKQKAKEAEAAYDKALADARTEAHKIVEANRAEIQKELDAAIAHADSEIAARTAESEKRIREIRESAATDAREVARDVTAELVRSFGGNVDQAAVDSAVESRLKGALQ
;
A
#
# COMPACT_ATOMS: atom_id res chain seq x y z
N MET A 1 50.93 1.92 15.38
CA MET A 1 51.03 0.44 15.51
C MET A 1 52.14 -0.16 14.63
N ILE A 2 53.07 0.65 14.10
CA ILE A 2 54.17 0.19 13.23
C ILE A 2 55.50 0.06 14.01
N SER A 3 55.70 0.79 15.12
CA SER A 3 56.98 0.76 15.84
C SER A 3 57.22 -0.49 16.72
N LEU A 4 56.20 -1.29 17.02
CA LEU A 4 56.34 -2.48 17.86
C LEU A 4 56.92 -3.70 17.10
N LEU A 5 56.75 -3.74 15.78
CA LEU A 5 57.40 -4.76 14.93
C LEU A 5 58.88 -4.45 14.70
N GLU A 6 59.25 -3.17 14.66
CA GLU A 6 60.64 -2.75 14.45
C GLU A 6 61.50 -3.01 15.71
N THR A 7 60.93 -2.82 16.90
CA THR A 7 61.61 -3.15 18.18
C THR A 7 61.76 -4.67 18.40
N ALA A 8 60.84 -5.49 17.89
CA ALA A 8 60.94 -6.95 17.95
C ALA A 8 62.01 -7.51 16.99
N ALA A 9 62.21 -6.86 15.84
CA ALA A 9 63.28 -7.22 14.90
C ALA A 9 64.66 -6.83 15.43
N ALA A 10 64.78 -5.70 16.14
CA ALA A 10 66.04 -5.27 16.75
C ALA A 10 66.48 -6.16 17.93
N THR A 11 65.54 -6.62 18.76
CA THR A 11 65.83 -7.49 19.91
C THR A 11 66.18 -8.93 19.52
N ALA A 12 65.70 -9.40 18.35
CA ALA A 12 66.14 -10.67 17.77
C ALA A 12 67.56 -10.62 17.20
N ALA A 13 68.04 -9.43 16.81
CA ALA A 13 69.39 -9.25 16.28
C ALA A 13 70.46 -9.13 17.38
N GLU A 14 70.14 -8.53 18.54
CA GLU A 14 71.09 -8.36 19.66
C GLU A 14 71.45 -9.68 20.38
N HIS A 15 70.59 -10.69 20.39
CA HIS A 15 70.87 -11.96 21.09
C HIS A 15 71.67 -12.99 20.27
N THR A 16 72.06 -12.65 19.04
CA THR A 16 72.89 -13.53 18.19
C THR A 16 74.39 -13.30 18.32
N GLU A 17 74.85 -12.23 18.99
CA GLU A 17 76.28 -11.95 19.13
C GLU A 17 76.94 -12.56 20.37
N GLU A 18 76.19 -13.00 21.38
CA GLU A 18 76.76 -13.52 22.64
C GLU A 18 77.13 -15.02 22.59
N ALA A 19 76.83 -15.72 21.49
CA ALA A 19 77.15 -17.15 21.35
C ALA A 19 78.56 -17.44 20.81
N ALA A 20 79.36 -16.41 20.49
CA ALA A 20 80.71 -16.58 19.97
C ALA A 20 81.82 -16.62 21.05
N ALA A 21 81.49 -16.34 22.32
CA ALA A 21 82.45 -16.16 23.40
C ALA A 21 82.55 -17.34 24.39
N ALA A 22 82.66 -18.58 23.89
CA ALA A 22 82.94 -19.74 24.75
C ALA A 22 83.69 -20.89 24.02
N ALA A 23 84.56 -20.59 23.05
CA ALA A 23 85.44 -21.58 22.43
C ALA A 23 86.83 -21.56 23.09
N GLY A 24 86.89 -22.00 24.34
CA GLY A 24 88.13 -22.29 25.03
C GLY A 24 88.05 -23.66 25.69
N HIS A 25 88.76 -24.65 25.14
CA HIS A 25 89.61 -25.66 25.80
C HIS A 25 89.70 -26.96 24.98
N GLY A 26 90.94 -27.46 24.84
CA GLY A 26 91.22 -28.87 24.58
C GLY A 26 91.66 -29.20 23.16
N ALA A 27 92.95 -29.00 22.86
CA ALA A 27 93.60 -29.71 21.77
C ALA A 27 93.82 -31.17 22.20
N GLU A 28 93.41 -32.14 21.36
CA GLU A 28 94.21 -33.32 20.94
C GLU A 28 93.53 -34.04 19.73
N GLN A 29 94.31 -34.17 18.65
CA GLN A 29 94.25 -35.08 17.48
C GLN A 29 92.95 -35.81 17.07
N SER A 30 92.38 -35.47 15.90
CA SER A 30 92.68 -36.16 14.62
C SER A 30 91.85 -35.63 13.42
N SER A 31 92.56 -35.30 12.34
CA SER A 31 92.19 -35.47 10.93
C SER A 31 90.70 -35.44 10.52
N GLY A 32 90.17 -34.23 10.30
CA GLY A 32 88.94 -33.99 9.56
C GLY A 32 88.70 -32.49 9.45
N MET A 33 88.04 -32.02 8.39
CA MET A 33 87.57 -30.62 8.36
C MET A 33 86.85 -30.33 9.69
N PRO A 34 87.17 -29.26 10.43
CA PRO A 34 86.63 -29.02 11.78
C PRO A 34 85.09 -28.95 11.83
N GLN A 35 84.42 -28.86 10.68
CA GLN A 35 82.96 -28.96 10.51
C GLN A 35 82.38 -30.40 10.63
N LEU A 36 83.20 -31.44 10.50
CA LEU A 36 82.77 -32.85 10.43
C LEU A 36 83.26 -33.68 11.63
N ASP A 37 83.47 -33.04 12.77
CA ASP A 37 83.79 -33.73 14.02
C ASP A 37 82.53 -34.31 14.67
N PHE A 38 82.31 -35.61 14.44
CA PHE A 38 81.17 -36.38 14.94
C PHE A 38 81.10 -36.48 16.47
N SER A 39 82.16 -36.12 17.20
CA SER A 39 82.14 -36.12 18.68
C SER A 39 81.15 -35.09 19.25
N THR A 40 80.87 -34.01 18.50
CA THR A 40 79.97 -32.92 18.93
C THR A 40 78.51 -33.15 18.53
N PHE A 41 78.25 -34.08 17.61
CA PHE A 41 76.92 -34.32 17.01
C PHE A 41 75.87 -34.76 18.04
N PRO A 42 76.15 -35.66 19.01
CA PRO A 42 75.16 -36.06 20.00
C PRO A 42 74.63 -34.90 20.84
N ASN A 43 75.50 -33.95 21.22
CA ASN A 43 75.11 -32.76 21.98
C ASN A 43 74.27 -31.79 21.13
N GLN A 44 74.67 -31.57 19.88
CA GLN A 44 73.88 -30.75 18.94
C GLN A 44 72.51 -31.35 18.66
N ILE A 45 72.43 -32.67 18.43
CA ILE A 45 71.18 -33.39 18.21
C ILE A 45 70.29 -33.34 19.47
N PHE A 46 70.86 -33.48 20.65
CA PHE A 46 70.12 -33.35 21.91
C PHE A 46 69.46 -31.97 22.02
N TRP A 47 70.22 -30.89 21.85
CA TRP A 47 69.68 -29.53 21.89
C TRP A 47 68.71 -29.23 20.73
N LEU A 48 68.93 -29.80 19.54
CA LEU A 48 68.00 -29.70 18.42
C LEU A 48 66.66 -30.33 18.80
N ILE A 49 66.65 -31.51 19.40
CA ILE A 49 65.41 -32.17 19.85
C ILE A 49 64.74 -31.37 20.96
N VAL A 50 65.50 -30.87 21.95
CA VAL A 50 64.97 -30.05 23.04
C VAL A 50 64.33 -28.76 22.50
N THR A 51 65.03 -28.02 21.65
CA THR A 51 64.52 -26.77 21.06
C THR A 51 63.33 -27.02 20.13
N LEU A 52 63.36 -28.09 19.34
CA LEU A 52 62.22 -28.50 18.50
C LEU A 52 61.00 -28.88 19.36
N ALA A 53 61.20 -29.61 20.46
CA ALA A 53 60.12 -29.99 21.37
C ALA A 53 59.51 -28.76 22.07
N VAL A 54 60.34 -27.81 22.51
CA VAL A 54 59.88 -26.54 23.09
C VAL A 54 59.13 -25.72 22.05
N LEU A 55 59.66 -25.57 20.83
CA LEU A 55 58.99 -24.86 19.74
C LEU A 55 57.65 -25.51 19.38
N TYR A 56 57.62 -26.84 19.26
CA TYR A 56 56.40 -27.61 19.01
C TYR A 56 55.36 -27.38 20.10
N TRP A 57 55.78 -27.41 21.37
CA TRP A 57 54.89 -27.15 22.50
C TRP A 57 54.31 -25.73 22.46
N VAL A 58 55.13 -24.71 22.15
CA VAL A 58 54.69 -23.32 22.00
C VAL A 58 53.70 -23.17 20.83
N LEU A 59 54.01 -23.74 19.66
CA LEU A 59 53.12 -23.68 18.50
C LEU A 59 51.80 -24.39 18.76
N SER A 60 51.86 -25.59 19.34
CA SER A 60 50.68 -26.38 19.68
C SER A 60 49.80 -25.67 20.70
N ARG A 61 50.40 -25.07 21.73
CA ARG A 61 49.63 -24.51 22.85
C ARG A 61 49.26 -23.03 22.71
N ILE A 62 49.96 -22.25 21.89
CA ILE A 62 49.75 -20.80 21.74
C ILE A 62 49.40 -20.40 20.31
N ALA A 63 50.17 -20.81 19.30
CA ALA A 63 49.98 -20.32 17.93
C ALA A 63 48.71 -20.90 17.27
N LEU A 64 48.56 -22.23 17.28
CA LEU A 64 47.39 -22.91 16.72
C LEU A 64 46.06 -22.47 17.35
N PRO A 65 45.90 -22.38 18.69
CA PRO A 65 44.63 -21.96 19.27
C PRO A 65 44.28 -20.51 18.94
N ARG A 66 45.26 -19.61 18.78
CA ARG A 66 45.00 -18.23 18.35
C ARG A 66 44.46 -18.17 16.91
N ILE A 67 45.03 -18.95 15.99
CA ILE A 67 44.56 -19.01 14.60
C ILE A 67 43.16 -19.64 14.54
N ALA A 68 42.93 -20.71 15.31
CA ALA A 68 41.61 -21.36 15.40
C ALA A 68 40.53 -20.41 15.93
N ALA A 69 40.85 -19.58 16.94
CA ALA A 69 39.93 -18.58 17.48
C ALA A 69 39.50 -17.55 16.41
N VAL A 70 40.46 -16.97 15.67
CA VAL A 70 40.15 -16.00 14.61
C VAL A 70 39.30 -16.62 13.49
N LEU A 71 39.59 -17.88 13.12
CA LEU A 71 38.80 -18.59 12.12
C LEU A 71 37.36 -18.84 12.61
N SER A 72 37.21 -19.26 13.87
CA SER A 72 35.91 -19.45 14.51
C SER A 72 35.11 -18.15 14.58
N ASP A 73 35.74 -17.04 14.96
CA ASP A 73 35.09 -15.72 15.03
C ASP A 73 34.58 -15.28 13.66
N ARG A 74 35.39 -15.47 12.60
CA ARG A 74 34.97 -15.17 11.22
C ARG A 74 33.83 -16.07 10.75
N GLN A 75 33.90 -17.37 11.03
CA GLN A 75 32.81 -18.30 10.70
C GLN A 75 31.53 -17.95 11.45
N GLY A 76 31.63 -17.56 12.72
CA GLY A 76 30.53 -17.09 13.53
C GLY A 76 29.90 -15.82 12.97
N ALA A 77 30.72 -14.82 12.62
CA ALA A 77 30.24 -13.58 11.99
C ALA A 77 29.53 -13.84 10.66
N VAL A 78 30.12 -14.63 9.76
CA VAL A 78 29.52 -14.96 8.46
C VAL A 78 28.20 -15.73 8.64
N THR A 79 28.14 -16.67 9.57
CA THR A 79 26.92 -17.42 9.85
C THR A 79 25.84 -16.51 10.44
N GLY A 80 26.22 -15.61 11.35
CA GLY A 80 25.32 -14.61 11.91
C GLY A 80 24.75 -13.67 10.85
N ASP A 81 25.61 -13.16 9.97
CA ASP A 81 25.21 -12.30 8.85
C ASP A 81 24.28 -13.02 7.88
N LEU A 82 24.57 -14.30 7.57
CA LEU A 82 23.73 -15.12 6.70
C LEU A 82 22.34 -15.37 7.33
N MET A 83 22.29 -15.68 8.62
CA MET A 83 21.04 -15.86 9.35
C MET A 83 20.22 -14.57 9.38
N ALA A 84 20.86 -13.44 9.67
CA ALA A 84 20.19 -12.13 9.65
C ALA A 84 19.65 -11.79 8.25
N ALA A 85 20.43 -12.07 7.19
CA ALA A 85 20.00 -11.84 5.82
C ALA A 85 18.78 -12.71 5.44
N GLU A 86 18.77 -13.99 5.82
CA GLU A 86 17.61 -14.86 5.55
C GLU A 86 16.39 -14.43 6.39
N GLU A 87 16.58 -14.00 7.64
CA GLU A 87 15.50 -13.44 8.47
C GLU A 87 14.91 -12.17 7.84
N PHE A 88 15.74 -11.24 7.38
CA PHE A 88 15.26 -10.02 6.70
C PHE A 88 14.55 -10.34 5.40
N LYS A 89 15.05 -11.31 4.62
CA LYS A 89 14.41 -11.79 3.40
C LYS A 89 13.05 -12.44 3.69
N GLN A 90 12.94 -13.22 4.76
CA GLN A 90 11.69 -13.83 5.18
C GLN A 90 10.68 -12.76 5.62
N LYS A 91 11.10 -11.80 6.46
CA LYS A 91 10.27 -10.65 6.87
C LYS A 91 9.83 -9.81 5.67
N ALA A 92 10.69 -9.59 4.68
CA ALA A 92 10.35 -8.86 3.47
C ALA A 92 9.27 -9.59 2.66
N LYS A 93 9.39 -10.92 2.48
CA LYS A 93 8.36 -11.74 1.81
C LYS A 93 7.04 -11.74 2.56
N GLU A 94 7.08 -11.82 3.89
CA GLU A 94 5.87 -11.77 4.71
C GLU A 94 5.19 -10.40 4.63
N ALA A 95 5.97 -9.32 4.65
CA ALA A 95 5.47 -7.96 4.47
C ALA A 95 4.89 -7.74 3.06
N GLU A 96 5.53 -8.25 2.02
CA GLU A 96 5.05 -8.22 0.63
C GLU A 96 3.72 -8.97 0.49
N ALA A 97 3.63 -10.20 1.02
CA ALA A 97 2.40 -10.98 1.01
C ALA A 97 1.27 -10.29 1.80
N ALA A 98 1.58 -9.66 2.94
CA ALA A 98 0.60 -8.90 3.72
C ALA A 98 0.14 -7.64 2.98
N TYR A 99 1.06 -6.94 2.31
CA TYR A 99 0.76 -5.77 1.48
C TYR A 99 -0.14 -6.13 0.29
N ASP A 100 0.21 -7.18 -0.45
CA ASP A 100 -0.58 -7.64 -1.59
C ASP A 100 -1.98 -8.09 -1.18
N LYS A 101 -2.09 -8.79 -0.04
CA LYS A 101 -3.37 -9.15 0.54
C LYS A 101 -4.19 -7.91 0.91
N ALA A 102 -3.59 -6.95 1.62
CA ALA A 102 -4.27 -5.71 1.99
C ALA A 102 -4.74 -4.92 0.75
N LEU A 103 -3.95 -4.91 -0.32
CA LEU A 103 -4.32 -4.27 -1.58
C LEU A 103 -5.48 -4.99 -2.28
N ALA A 104 -5.48 -6.32 -2.31
CA ALA A 104 -6.57 -7.12 -2.85
C ALA A 104 -7.88 -6.94 -2.06
N ASP A 105 -7.78 -6.95 -0.73
CA ASP A 105 -8.91 -6.72 0.18
C ASP A 105 -9.47 -5.30 0.00
N ALA A 106 -8.60 -4.28 -0.07
CA ALA A 106 -9.01 -2.89 -0.30
C ALA A 106 -9.71 -2.70 -1.66
N ARG A 107 -9.21 -3.33 -2.72
CA ARG A 107 -9.87 -3.30 -4.05
C ARG A 107 -11.24 -3.95 -3.99
N THR A 108 -11.34 -5.12 -3.35
CA THR A 108 -12.60 -5.84 -3.18
C THR A 108 -13.61 -5.01 -2.40
N GLU A 109 -13.18 -4.37 -1.31
CA GLU A 109 -14.05 -3.52 -0.50
C GLU A 109 -14.48 -2.26 -1.26
N ALA A 110 -13.57 -1.62 -2.00
CA ALA A 110 -13.93 -0.49 -2.87
C ALA A 110 -14.99 -0.88 -3.91
N HIS A 111 -14.86 -2.06 -4.53
CA HIS A 111 -15.87 -2.56 -5.47
C HIS A 111 -17.23 -2.79 -4.80
N LYS A 112 -17.26 -3.42 -3.61
CA LYS A 112 -18.50 -3.59 -2.83
C LYS A 112 -19.15 -2.26 -2.48
N ILE A 113 -18.36 -1.28 -2.03
CA ILE A 113 -18.86 0.06 -1.70
C ILE A 113 -19.48 0.71 -2.95
N VAL A 114 -18.82 0.62 -4.10
CA VAL A 114 -19.36 1.18 -5.35
C VAL A 114 -20.67 0.51 -5.76
N GLU A 115 -20.76 -0.83 -5.64
CA GLU A 115 -21.97 -1.58 -5.96
C GLU A 115 -23.12 -1.24 -4.98
N ALA A 116 -22.83 -1.18 -3.69
CA ALA A 116 -23.81 -0.82 -2.66
C ALA A 116 -24.34 0.60 -2.88
N ASN A 117 -23.46 1.58 -3.11
CA ASN A 117 -23.87 2.96 -3.40
C ASN A 117 -24.69 3.06 -4.69
N ARG A 118 -24.33 2.32 -5.75
CA ARG A 118 -25.14 2.30 -6.97
C ARG A 118 -26.54 1.74 -6.73
N ALA A 119 -26.65 0.68 -5.95
CA ALA A 119 -27.95 0.10 -5.60
C ALA A 119 -28.80 1.05 -4.75
N GLU A 120 -28.18 1.75 -3.79
CA GLU A 120 -28.84 2.75 -2.95
C GLU A 120 -29.32 3.96 -3.78
N ILE A 121 -28.44 4.53 -4.60
CA ILE A 121 -28.78 5.65 -5.50
C ILE A 121 -29.92 5.27 -6.44
N GLN A 122 -29.89 4.05 -7.02
CA GLN A 122 -30.96 3.61 -7.91
C GLN A 122 -32.29 3.52 -7.17
N LYS A 123 -32.29 2.99 -5.94
CA LYS A 123 -33.50 2.90 -5.12
C LYS A 123 -34.05 4.29 -4.75
N GLU A 124 -33.18 5.23 -4.38
CA GLU A 124 -33.58 6.62 -4.11
C GLU A 124 -34.13 7.30 -5.35
N LEU A 125 -33.49 7.10 -6.51
CA LEU A 125 -33.96 7.62 -7.79
C LEU A 125 -35.34 7.08 -8.15
N ASP A 126 -35.54 5.77 -8.04
CA ASP A 126 -36.84 5.14 -8.32
C ASP A 126 -37.94 5.67 -7.39
N ALA A 127 -37.62 5.88 -6.11
CA ALA A 127 -38.55 6.48 -5.14
C ALA A 127 -38.87 7.94 -5.47
N ALA A 128 -37.86 8.73 -5.87
CA ALA A 128 -38.04 10.12 -6.26
C ALA A 128 -38.88 10.25 -7.53
N ILE A 129 -38.66 9.37 -8.52
CA ILE A 129 -39.46 9.30 -9.75
C ILE A 129 -40.91 8.96 -9.41
N ALA A 130 -41.15 7.91 -8.60
CA ALA A 130 -42.50 7.53 -8.21
C ALA A 130 -43.25 8.65 -7.46
N HIS A 131 -42.55 9.38 -6.58
CA HIS A 131 -43.11 10.54 -5.90
C HIS A 131 -43.45 11.66 -6.89
N ALA A 132 -42.53 12.00 -7.79
CA ALA A 132 -42.73 13.03 -8.81
C ALA A 132 -43.92 12.70 -9.72
N ASP A 133 -44.03 11.45 -10.18
CA ASP A 133 -45.14 10.98 -11.00
C ASP A 133 -46.48 11.09 -10.27
N SER A 134 -46.51 10.76 -8.98
CA SER A 134 -47.70 10.95 -8.14
C SER A 134 -48.10 12.42 -8.01
N GLU A 135 -47.16 13.34 -7.79
CA GLU A 135 -47.45 14.77 -7.72
C GLU A 135 -47.92 15.33 -9.07
N ILE A 136 -47.28 14.91 -10.17
CA ILE A 136 -47.68 15.31 -11.53
C ILE A 136 -49.10 14.83 -11.82
N ALA A 137 -49.42 13.57 -11.48
CA ALA A 137 -50.77 13.02 -11.67
C ALA A 137 -51.82 13.80 -10.85
N ALA A 138 -51.52 14.13 -9.59
CA ALA A 138 -52.40 14.91 -8.73
C ALA A 138 -52.64 16.33 -9.29
N ARG A 139 -51.57 17.03 -9.69
CA ARG A 139 -51.66 18.37 -10.31
C ARG A 139 -52.38 18.36 -11.65
N THR A 140 -52.23 17.28 -12.42
CA THR A 140 -52.93 17.11 -13.70
C THR A 140 -54.43 16.93 -13.46
N ALA A 141 -54.83 16.07 -12.53
CA ALA A 141 -56.23 15.87 -12.16
C ALA A 141 -56.88 17.16 -11.62
N GLU A 142 -56.15 17.92 -10.80
CA GLU A 142 -56.61 19.21 -10.30
C GLU A 142 -56.78 20.24 -11.42
N SER A 143 -55.78 20.37 -12.29
CA SER A 143 -55.82 21.26 -13.46
C SER A 143 -56.99 20.92 -14.38
N GLU A 144 -57.23 19.63 -14.65
CA GLU A 144 -58.37 19.18 -15.43
C GLU A 144 -59.71 19.54 -14.78
N LYS A 145 -59.82 19.41 -13.45
CA LYS A 145 -61.02 19.81 -12.72
C LYS A 145 -61.29 21.31 -12.87
N ARG A 146 -60.28 22.14 -12.66
CA ARG A 146 -60.39 23.60 -12.85
C ARG A 146 -60.74 23.96 -14.29
N ILE A 147 -60.16 23.29 -15.29
CA ILE A 147 -60.50 23.50 -16.70
C ILE A 147 -61.96 23.14 -16.96
N ARG A 148 -62.48 22.06 -16.39
CA ARG A 148 -63.90 21.68 -16.51
C ARG A 148 -64.81 22.74 -15.88
N GLU A 149 -64.48 23.21 -14.68
CA GLU A 149 -65.23 24.26 -13.99
C GLU A 149 -65.25 25.57 -14.80
N ILE A 150 -64.10 26.01 -15.33
CA ILE A 150 -64.01 27.20 -16.20
C ILE A 150 -64.81 27.04 -17.49
N ARG A 151 -64.81 25.84 -18.09
CA ARG A 151 -65.61 25.57 -19.30
C ARG A 151 -67.11 25.65 -19.00
N GLU A 152 -67.53 25.13 -17.86
CA GLU A 152 -68.94 25.16 -17.43
C GLU A 152 -69.39 26.59 -17.08
N SER A 153 -68.56 27.35 -16.36
CA SER A 153 -68.84 28.76 -16.06
C SER A 153 -68.87 29.59 -17.33
N ALA A 154 -67.88 29.46 -18.22
CA ALA A 154 -67.84 30.19 -19.48
C ALA A 154 -69.05 29.87 -20.38
N ALA A 155 -69.53 28.62 -20.38
CA ALA A 155 -70.75 28.25 -21.10
C ALA A 155 -72.01 28.88 -20.50
N THR A 156 -72.04 29.11 -19.18
CA THR A 156 -73.14 29.78 -18.48
C THR A 156 -73.09 31.28 -18.72
N ASP A 157 -71.92 31.91 -18.54
CA ASP A 157 -71.69 33.33 -18.79
C ASP A 157 -72.01 33.69 -20.25
N ALA A 158 -71.62 32.84 -21.21
CA ALA A 158 -71.95 33.02 -22.62
C ALA A 158 -73.47 32.97 -22.89
N ARG A 159 -74.22 32.12 -22.18
CA ARG A 159 -75.70 32.08 -22.27
C ARG A 159 -76.31 33.35 -21.72
N GLU A 160 -75.85 33.83 -20.57
CA GLU A 160 -76.34 35.05 -19.93
C GLU A 160 -76.09 36.27 -20.81
N VAL A 161 -74.84 36.46 -21.27
CA VAL A 161 -74.49 37.54 -22.19
C VAL A 161 -75.28 37.47 -23.49
N ALA A 162 -75.50 36.28 -24.06
CA ALA A 162 -76.32 36.12 -25.26
C ALA A 162 -77.79 36.52 -25.04
N ARG A 163 -78.38 36.18 -23.88
CA ARG A 163 -79.73 36.57 -23.50
C ARG A 163 -79.84 38.08 -23.31
N ASP A 164 -78.89 38.67 -22.58
CA ASP A 164 -78.86 40.11 -22.31
C ASP A 164 -78.70 40.94 -23.59
N VAL A 165 -77.74 40.56 -24.45
CA VAL A 165 -77.52 41.22 -25.74
C VAL A 165 -78.76 41.08 -26.64
N THR A 166 -79.40 39.92 -26.67
CA THR A 166 -80.62 39.71 -27.47
C THR A 166 -81.79 40.55 -26.94
N ALA A 167 -81.99 40.59 -25.63
CA ALA A 167 -83.03 41.40 -25.01
C ALA A 167 -82.82 42.89 -25.27
N GLU A 168 -81.58 43.38 -25.14
CA GLU A 168 -81.23 44.77 -25.42
C GLU A 168 -81.40 45.13 -26.90
N LEU A 169 -81.05 44.21 -27.80
CA LEU A 169 -81.26 44.37 -29.23
C LEU A 169 -82.76 44.54 -29.53
N VAL A 170 -83.63 43.70 -28.97
CA VAL A 170 -85.09 43.78 -29.15
C VAL A 170 -85.65 45.12 -28.64
N ARG A 171 -85.16 45.63 -27.49
CA ARG A 171 -85.54 46.96 -26.98
C ARG A 171 -85.11 48.06 -27.94
N SER A 172 -83.88 48.00 -28.48
CA SER A 172 -83.34 49.02 -29.38
C SER A 172 -84.14 49.15 -30.68
N PHE A 173 -84.71 48.05 -31.18
CA PHE A 173 -85.55 48.01 -32.37
C PHE A 173 -87.04 48.32 -32.10
N GLY A 174 -87.40 48.67 -30.86
CA GLY A 174 -88.76 49.10 -30.48
C GLY A 174 -89.73 47.94 -30.18
N GLY A 175 -89.23 46.72 -29.97
CA GLY A 175 -90.04 45.56 -29.58
C GLY A 175 -90.27 45.49 -28.07
N ASN A 176 -91.39 44.87 -27.65
CA ASN A 176 -91.59 44.48 -26.25
C ASN A 176 -90.81 43.18 -25.97
N VAL A 177 -89.98 43.19 -24.92
CA VAL A 177 -89.18 42.02 -24.53
C VAL A 177 -90.08 41.00 -23.84
N ASP A 178 -90.28 39.86 -24.48
CA ASP A 178 -90.75 38.64 -23.82
C ASP A 178 -89.54 37.79 -23.44
N GLN A 179 -89.20 37.78 -22.14
CA GLN A 179 -88.07 37.03 -21.60
C GLN A 179 -88.18 35.52 -21.90
N ALA A 180 -89.39 34.95 -21.88
CA ALA A 180 -89.56 33.52 -22.13
C ALA A 180 -89.28 33.15 -23.60
N ALA A 181 -89.64 34.04 -24.53
CA ALA A 181 -89.35 33.87 -25.95
C ALA A 181 -87.85 34.03 -26.27
N VAL A 182 -87.17 35.00 -25.64
CA VAL A 182 -85.72 35.20 -25.78
C VAL A 182 -84.94 34.01 -25.25
N ASP A 183 -85.26 33.53 -24.04
CA ASP A 183 -84.62 32.38 -23.43
C ASP A 183 -84.74 31.13 -24.32
N SER A 184 -85.95 30.84 -24.81
CA SER A 184 -86.21 29.69 -25.70
C SER A 184 -85.44 29.78 -27.02
N ALA A 185 -85.39 30.97 -27.63
CA ALA A 185 -84.68 31.19 -28.89
C ALA A 185 -83.17 31.00 -28.74
N VAL A 186 -82.57 31.57 -27.70
CA VAL A 186 -81.13 31.47 -27.38
C VAL A 186 -80.76 30.02 -27.03
N GLU A 187 -81.58 29.33 -26.23
CA GLU A 187 -81.40 27.92 -25.86
C GLU A 187 -81.39 27.01 -27.11
N SER A 188 -82.32 27.21 -28.04
CA SER A 188 -82.38 26.40 -29.28
C SER A 188 -81.17 26.61 -30.18
N ARG A 189 -80.67 27.86 -30.26
CA ARG A 189 -79.51 28.20 -31.10
C ARG A 189 -78.19 27.74 -30.50
N LEU A 190 -78.04 27.79 -29.17
CA LEU A 190 -76.86 27.28 -28.49
C LEU A 190 -76.81 25.74 -28.48
N LYS A 191 -77.95 25.04 -28.33
CA LYS A 191 -77.99 23.58 -28.50
C LYS A 191 -77.63 23.13 -29.91
N GLY A 192 -78.01 23.88 -30.94
CA GLY A 192 -77.68 23.59 -32.34
C GLY A 192 -76.21 23.82 -32.72
N ALA A 193 -75.44 24.57 -31.92
CA ALA A 193 -74.02 24.86 -32.16
C ALA A 193 -73.06 23.94 -31.38
N LEU A 194 -73.59 23.11 -30.46
CA LEU A 194 -72.83 22.18 -29.61
C LEU A 194 -72.91 20.70 -30.05
N GLN A 195 -73.57 20.42 -31.19
CA GLN A 195 -73.48 19.15 -31.92
C GLN A 195 -72.41 19.25 -33.02
#